data_AF-A0A979G0R0-F1
#
_entry.id   AF-A0A979G0R0-F1
#
_cell.length_a   1.000
_cell.length_b   1.000
_cell.length_c   1.000
_cell.angle_alpha   90.00
_cell.angle_beta   90.00
_cell.angle_gamma   90.00
#
_symmetry.space_group_name_H-M   'P 1'
#
loop_
_entity.id
_entity.type
_entity.pdbx_description
1 polymer ?
#
loop_
_entity_poly.entity_id
_entity_poly.type
_entity_poly.pdbx_seq_one_letter_code
_entity_poly.pdbx_strand_id
1 'polypeptide(L)' 'MITDESALSILQLDRSATAEEIMARYEMLKYQYKKIKDETGDLRTRLAYQLKQIELDDVYIYFTRKQRI' A
#
# COMPACT_ATOMS: atom_id res chain seq x y z
N MET A 1 14.11 -3.30 -5.21
CA MET A 1 13.65 -4.69 -5.14
C MET A 1 12.74 -4.79 -3.93
N ILE A 2 11.46 -5.16 -4.10
CA ILE A 2 10.54 -5.29 -2.96
C ILE A 2 10.95 -6.53 -2.16
N THR A 3 11.19 -6.32 -0.88
CA THR A 3 11.46 -7.33 0.14
C THR A 3 10.30 -7.41 1.13
N ASP A 4 10.19 -8.51 1.87
CA ASP A 4 9.19 -8.68 2.92
C ASP A 4 9.20 -7.50 3.92
N GLU A 5 10.38 -7.03 4.32
CA GLU A 5 10.54 -5.91 5.25
C GLU A 5 10.00 -4.60 4.67
N SER A 6 10.33 -4.29 3.42
CA SER A 6 9.81 -3.09 2.76
C SER A 6 8.30 -3.15 2.55
N ALA A 7 7.76 -4.32 2.21
CA ALA A 7 6.34 -4.53 1.96
C ALA A 7 5.51 -4.36 3.25
N LEU A 8 5.99 -4.95 4.34
CA LEU A 8 5.40 -4.78 5.67
C LEU A 8 5.55 -3.35 6.19
N SER A 9 6.70 -2.71 5.96
CA SER A 9 6.91 -1.31 6.34
C SER A 9 5.97 -0.35 5.61
N ILE A 10 5.66 -0.60 4.33
CA ILE A 10 4.71 0.20 3.55
C ILE A 10 3.29 0.05 4.10
N LEU A 11 2.90 -1.16 4.50
CA LEU A 11 1.62 -1.41 5.16
C LEU A 11 1.61 -1.00 6.64
N GLN A 12 2.76 -0.65 7.22
CA GLN A 12 2.94 -0.40 8.65
C GLN A 12 2.48 -1.60 9.50
N LEU A 13 2.80 -2.80 9.03
CA LEU A 13 2.47 -4.07 9.66
C LEU A 13 3.72 -4.76 10.20
N ASP A 14 3.54 -5.55 11.25
CA ASP A 14 4.61 -6.40 11.79
C ASP A 14 4.78 -7.69 10.96
N ARG A 15 5.93 -8.36 11.12
CA ARG A 15 6.25 -9.62 10.41
C ARG A 15 5.30 -10.77 10.70
N SER A 16 4.51 -10.67 11.77
CA SER A 16 3.48 -11.63 12.16
C SER A 16 2.11 -11.34 11.54
N ALA A 17 1.97 -10.30 10.72
CA ALA A 17 0.68 -9.93 10.14
C ALA A 17 0.12 -11.05 9.26
N THR A 18 -1.16 -11.33 9.45
CA THR A 18 -1.91 -12.34 8.70
C THR A 18 -2.34 -11.80 7.33
N ALA A 19 -2.72 -12.70 6.42
CA ALA A 19 -3.26 -12.36 5.10
C ALA A 19 -4.44 -11.38 5.18
N GLU A 20 -5.34 -11.60 6.15
CA GLU A 20 -6.51 -10.76 6.38
C GLU A 20 -6.13 -9.34 6.84
N GLU A 21 -5.16 -9.22 7.75
CA GLU A 21 -4.64 -7.94 8.20
C GLU A 21 -3.92 -7.18 7.07
N ILE A 22 -3.15 -7.91 6.25
CA ILE A 22 -2.48 -7.38 5.06
C ILE A 22 -3.51 -6.80 4.08
N MET A 23 -4.59 -7.54 3.77
CA MET A 23 -5.67 -7.06 2.90
C MET A 23 -6.41 -5.88 3.50
N ALA A 24 -6.82 -5.96 4.77
CA ALA A 24 -7.56 -4.89 5.43
C ALA A 24 -6.75 -3.58 5.44
N ARG A 25 -5.45 -3.69 5.68
CA ARG A 25 -4.54 -2.54 5.71
C ARG A 25 -4.29 -1.98 4.32
N TYR A 26 -4.14 -2.85 3.32
CA TYR A 26 -4.05 -2.47 1.91
C TYR A 26 -5.29 -1.69 1.46
N GLU A 27 -6.50 -2.23 1.66
CA GLU A 27 -7.75 -1.58 1.27
C GLU A 27 -7.93 -0.22 1.97
N MET A 28 -7.61 -0.16 3.27
CA MET A 28 -7.66 1.08 4.04
C MET A 28 -6.71 2.15 3.47
N LEU A 29 -5.44 1.80 3.22
CA LEU A 29 -4.45 2.74 2.68
C LEU A 29 -4.80 3.17 1.24
N LYS A 30 -5.26 2.23 0.41
CA LYS A 30 -5.72 2.50 -0.95
C LYS A 30 -6.85 3.52 -0.97
N TYR A 31 -7.85 3.33 -0.11
CA TYR A 31 -8.96 4.27 0.04
C TYR A 31 -8.48 5.64 0.51
N GLN A 32 -7.62 5.70 1.53
CA GLN A 32 -7.08 6.96 2.05
C GLN A 32 -6.26 7.72 1.00
N TYR A 33 -5.36 7.05 0.29
CA TYR A 33 -4.56 7.67 -0.76
C TYR A 33 -5.40 8.15 -1.93
N LYS A 34 -6.45 7.39 -2.29
CA LYS A 34 -7.39 7.82 -3.33
C LYS A 34 -8.14 9.06 -2.91
N LYS A 35 -8.67 9.08 -1.68
CA LYS A 35 -9.39 10.23 -1.13
C LYS A 35 -8.52 11.49 -1.14
N ILE A 36 -7.29 11.42 -0.64
CA ILE A 36 -6.39 12.58 -0.57
C ILE A 36 -5.99 13.05 -1.99
N LYS A 37 -5.75 12.12 -2.91
CA LYS A 37 -5.46 12.44 -4.31
C LYS A 37 -6.61 13.17 -5.01
N ASP A 38 -7.85 12.77 -4.72
CA ASP A 38 -9.04 13.31 -5.37
C ASP A 38 -9.49 14.63 -4.71
N GLU A 39 -9.26 14.81 -3.41
CA GLU A 39 -9.61 16.02 -2.65
C GLU A 39 -8.55 17.12 -2.72
N THR A 40 -7.30 16.80 -3.06
CA THR A 40 -6.23 17.80 -3.15
C THR A 40 -6.25 18.56 -4.49
N GLY A 41 -6.22 19.88 -4.41
CA GLY A 41 -6.01 20.76 -5.56
C GLY A 41 -4.54 20.94 -5.95
N ASP A 42 -3.61 20.48 -5.11
CA ASP A 42 -2.18 20.62 -5.34
C ASP A 42 -1.61 19.45 -6.16
N LEU A 43 -1.01 19.77 -7.31
CA LEU A 43 -0.45 18.79 -8.24
C LEU A 43 0.68 17.97 -7.59
N ARG A 44 1.49 18.60 -6.73
CA ARG A 44 2.61 17.91 -6.07
C ARG A 44 2.10 16.87 -5.07
N THR A 45 1.11 17.24 -4.28
CA THR A 45 0.42 16.33 -3.36
C THR A 45 -0.24 15.20 -4.14
N ARG A 46 -0.95 15.51 -5.23
CA ARG A 46 -1.59 14.51 -6.09
C ARG A 46 -0.58 13.49 -6.64
N LEU A 47 0.55 13.94 -7.16
CA LEU A 47 1.63 13.08 -7.67
C LEU A 47 2.25 12.21 -6.58
N ALA A 48 2.50 12.78 -5.40
CA ALA A 48 3.04 12.02 -4.26
C ALA A 48 2.10 10.88 -3.84
N TYR A 49 0.79 11.14 -3.78
CA TYR A 49 -0.19 10.09 -3.47
C TYR A 49 -0.39 9.10 -4.62
N GLN A 50 -0.17 9.51 -5.87
CA GLN A 50 -0.14 8.61 -7.02
C GLN A 50 1.03 7.63 -6.91
N LEU A 51 2.23 8.09 -6.55
CA LEU A 51 3.40 7.24 -6.33
C LEU A 51 3.14 6.26 -5.18
N LYS A 52 2.57 6.73 -4.07
CA LYS A 52 2.19 5.86 -2.94
C LYS A 52 1.17 4.78 -3.33
N GLN A 53 0.25 5.07 -4.25
CA GLN A 53 -0.68 4.06 -4.78
C GLN A 53 0.05 2.98 -5.57
N ILE A 54 1.00 3.38 -6.43
CA ILE A 54 1.80 2.44 -7.22
C ILE A 54 2.63 1.53 -6.30
N GLU A 55 3.31 2.11 -5.30
CA GLU A 55 4.07 1.33 -4.32
C GLU A 55 3.18 0.34 -3.54
N LEU A 56 1.96 0.75 -3.19
CA LEU A 56 0.99 -0.09 -2.50
C LEU A 56 0.51 -1.27 -3.38
N ASP A 57 0.24 -1.01 -4.66
CA ASP A 57 -0.17 -2.02 -5.62
C ASP A 57 0.97 -3.03 -5.90
N ASP A 58 2.22 -2.55 -5.98
CA ASP A 58 3.39 -3.43 -6.13
C ASP A 58 3.58 -4.34 -4.91
N VAL A 59 3.33 -3.83 -3.71
CA VAL A 59 3.34 -4.60 -2.46
C VAL A 59 2.25 -5.67 -2.46
N TYR A 60 1.05 -5.33 -2.92
CA TYR A 60 -0.04 -6.29 -3.07
C TYR A 60 0.35 -7.42 -4.03
N ILE A 61 0.87 -7.08 -5.22
CA ILE A 61 1.36 -8.06 -6.20
C ILE A 61 2.45 -8.95 -5.61
N TYR A 62 3.36 -8.36 -4.82
CA TYR A 62 4.42 -9.10 -4.15
C TYR A 62 3.87 -10.16 -3.19
N PHE A 63 2.93 -9.78 -2.31
CA PHE A 63 2.33 -10.71 -1.37
C PHE A 63 1.46 -11.79 -2.05
N THR A 64 0.73 -11.44 -3.12
CA THR A 64 0.00 -12.41 -3.94
C THR A 64 0.96 -13.42 -4.59
N ARG A 65 2.09 -12.97 -5.15
CA ARG A 65 3.11 -13.87 -5.73
C ARG A 65 3.75 -14.79 -4.69
N LYS A 66 3.78 -14.38 -3.42
CA LYS A 66 4.29 -15.16 -2.29
C LYS A 66 3.25 -16.09 -1.64
N GLN A 67 2.02 -16.14 -2.17
CA GLN A 67 0.89 -16.88 -1.57
C GLN A 67 0.66 -16.51 -0.09
N ARG A 68 0.94 -15.26 0.27
CA ARG A 68 0.67 -14.71 1.61
C ARG A 68 -0.71 -14.05 1.69
N ILE A 69 -1.41 -13.99 0.56
CA ILE A 69 -2.80 -13.56 0.38
C ILE A 69 -3.41 -14.41 -0.72
#